data_AF-A0AAN6K1E7-F1
#
_entry.id   AF-A0AAN6K1E7-F1
#
_cell.length_a   1.000
_cell.length_b   1.000
_cell.length_c   1.000
_cell.angle_alpha   90.00
_cell.angle_beta   90.00
_cell.angle_gamma   90.00
#
_symmetry.space_group_name_H-M   'P 1'
#
loop_
_entity.id
_entity.type
_entity.pdbx_description
1 polymer ?
#
loop_
_entity_poly.entity_id
_entity_poly.type
_entity_poly.pdbx_seq_one_letter_code
_entity_poly.pdbx_strand_id
1 'polypeptide(L)'
;MNWVERCIVSIFIVFFISFVPLTIQELTERGFWRAATRLAKHFGSLSPLFEVFVCQIYAYSLQQDLSFGGARYIGTGRGFATARMPFGVLYSRFASPSIYLGARLLMMLLFGTLTVWGYWLLWFWVSITALCISPFIFNPHQFA
;
A
#
# COMPACT_ATOMS: atom_id res chain seq x y z
N MET A 1 5.95 -27.76 1.16
CA MET A 1 6.11 -26.31 0.95
C MET A 1 5.62 -25.82 -0.41
N ASN A 2 5.65 -26.65 -1.45
CA ASN A 2 5.26 -26.28 -2.82
C ASN A 2 3.90 -25.55 -2.94
N TRP A 3 2.91 -25.87 -2.08
CA TRP A 3 1.63 -25.16 -2.09
C TRP A 3 1.75 -23.68 -1.65
N VAL A 4 2.57 -23.38 -0.63
CA VAL A 4 2.80 -22.02 -0.13
C VAL A 4 3.50 -21.20 -1.20
N GLU A 5 4.55 -21.75 -1.80
CA GLU A 5 5.26 -21.11 -2.91
C GLU A 5 4.30 -20.80 -4.06
N ARG A 6 3.51 -21.78 -4.52
CA ARG A 6 2.53 -21.57 -5.59
C ARG A 6 1.49 -20.51 -5.26
N CYS A 7 0.98 -20.47 -4.03
CA CYS A 7 0.03 -19.45 -3.61
C CYS A 7 0.67 -18.05 -3.65
N ILE A 8 1.89 -17.90 -3.15
CA ILE A 8 2.57 -16.59 -3.10
C ILE A 8 2.96 -16.13 -4.51
N VAL A 9 3.46 -17.04 -5.35
CA VAL A 9 3.75 -16.75 -6.76
C VAL A 9 2.48 -16.39 -7.53
N SER A 10 1.34 -17.03 -7.22
CA SER A 10 0.04 -16.67 -7.81
C SER A 10 -0.36 -15.22 -7.48
N ILE A 11 -0.16 -14.76 -6.24
CA ILE A 11 -0.42 -13.37 -5.85
C ILE A 11 0.43 -12.41 -6.70
N PHE A 12 1.72 -12.73 -6.88
CA PHE A 12 2.61 -11.93 -7.71
C PHE A 12 2.13 -11.87 -9.17
N ILE A 13 1.73 -13.00 -9.75
CA ILE A 13 1.23 -13.05 -11.14
C ILE A 13 -0.05 -12.23 -11.27
N VAL A 14 -1.01 -12.38 -10.36
CA VAL A 14 -2.27 -11.63 -10.38
C VAL A 14 -2.01 -10.12 -10.26
N PHE A 15 -1.03 -9.72 -9.45
CA PHE A 15 -0.61 -8.32 -9.37
C PHE A 15 -0.09 -7.78 -10.70
N PHE A 16 0.70 -8.51 -11.49
CA PHE A 16 1.09 -8.02 -12.82
C PHE A 16 -0.10 -7.98 -13.79
N ILE A 17 -1.00 -8.95 -13.70
CA ILE A 17 -2.21 -9.01 -14.53
C ILE A 17 -3.09 -7.77 -14.29
N SER A 18 -3.17 -7.25 -13.07
CA SER A 18 -4.01 -6.07 -12.80
C SER A 18 -3.56 -4.80 -13.53
N PHE A 19 -2.29 -4.70 -13.95
CA PHE A 19 -1.82 -3.58 -14.77
C PHE A 19 -2.17 -3.75 -16.26
N VAL A 20 -2.35 -4.98 -16.74
CA VAL A 20 -2.56 -5.28 -18.16
C VAL A 20 -3.71 -4.47 -18.78
N PRO A 21 -4.92 -4.41 -18.19
CA PRO A 21 -6.04 -3.67 -18.79
C PRO A 21 -5.72 -2.20 -19.03
N LEU A 22 -5.15 -1.50 -18.04
CA LEU A 22 -4.82 -0.08 -18.14
C LEU A 22 -3.72 0.16 -19.19
N THR A 23 -2.76 -0.76 -19.29
CA THR A 23 -1.66 -0.66 -20.25
C THR A 23 -2.12 -0.86 -21.69
N ILE A 24 -3.00 -1.84 -21.92
CA ILE A 24 -3.57 -2.11 -23.24
C ILE A 24 -4.48 -0.96 -23.67
N GLN A 25 -5.26 -0.39 -22.74
CA GLN A 25 -6.10 0.76 -23.04
C GLN A 25 -5.25 1.95 -23.51
N GLU A 26 -4.21 2.32 -22.76
CA GLU A 26 -3.33 3.44 -23.13
C GLU A 26 -2.52 3.15 -24.40
N LEU A 27 -2.14 1.90 -24.62
CA LEU A 27 -1.47 1.47 -25.84
C LEU A 27 -2.37 1.69 -27.07
N THR A 28 -3.66 1.39 -26.94
CA THR A 28 -4.64 1.50 -28.02
C THR A 28 -5.04 2.95 -28.28
N GLU A 29 -5.29 3.73 -27.22
CA GLU A 29 -5.82 5.10 -27.36
C GLU A 29 -4.74 6.16 -27.61
N ARG A 30 -3.53 5.99 -27.03
CA ARG A 30 -2.51 7.06 -26.97
C ARG A 30 -1.16 6.65 -27.54
N GLY A 31 -1.01 5.40 -27.95
CA GLY A 31 0.19 4.84 -28.56
C GLY A 31 1.25 4.39 -27.54
N PHE A 32 2.19 3.58 -28.01
CA PHE A 32 3.18 2.86 -27.20
C PHE A 32 4.00 3.76 -26.27
N TRP A 33 4.51 4.88 -26.77
CA TRP A 33 5.36 5.78 -25.98
C TRP A 33 4.63 6.42 -24.78
N ARG A 34 3.36 6.78 -24.96
CA ARG A 34 2.56 7.35 -23.87
C ARG A 34 2.16 6.29 -22.85
N ALA A 35 1.82 5.08 -23.31
CA ALA A 35 1.55 3.95 -22.43
C ALA A 35 2.78 3.57 -21.57
N ALA A 36 3.96 3.45 -22.20
CA ALA A 36 5.21 3.11 -21.51
C ALA A 36 5.62 4.18 -20.49
N THR A 37 5.55 5.48 -20.86
CA THR A 37 5.86 6.56 -19.93
C THR A 37 4.87 6.67 -18.77
N ARG A 38 3.58 6.37 -19.00
CA ARG A 38 2.59 6.31 -17.92
C ARG A 38 2.89 5.16 -16.94
N LEU A 39 3.17 3.96 -17.45
CA LEU A 39 3.59 2.84 -16.61
C LEU A 39 4.84 3.17 -15.80
N ALA A 40 5.87 3.73 -16.45
CA ALA A 40 7.10 4.11 -15.78
C ALA A 40 6.84 5.14 -14.67
N LYS A 41 5.96 6.12 -14.90
CA LYS A 41 5.53 7.06 -13.85
C LYS A 41 4.78 6.37 -12.72
N HIS A 42 3.95 5.37 -13.02
CA HIS A 42 3.18 4.62 -12.03
C HIS A 42 4.09 3.85 -11.05
N PHE A 43 5.15 3.22 -11.57
CA PHE A 43 6.15 2.55 -10.75
C PHE A 43 7.13 3.53 -10.11
N GLY A 44 7.51 4.60 -10.82
CA GLY A 44 8.42 5.64 -10.32
C GLY A 44 7.83 6.46 -9.17
N SER A 45 6.51 6.65 -9.14
CA SER A 45 5.81 7.25 -8.00
C SER A 45 5.57 6.28 -6.84
N LEU A 46 6.02 5.02 -6.96
CA LEU A 46 5.77 3.96 -5.98
C LEU A 46 4.27 3.75 -5.69
N SER A 47 3.41 4.04 -6.67
CA SER A 47 1.96 3.92 -6.54
C SER A 47 1.47 2.55 -6.03
N PRO A 48 2.07 1.40 -6.43
CA PRO A 48 1.64 0.12 -5.89
C PRO A 48 1.88 -0.02 -4.38
N LEU A 49 2.94 0.60 -3.85
CA LEU A 49 3.20 0.59 -2.40
C LEU A 49 2.16 1.44 -1.67
N PHE A 50 1.81 2.59 -2.24
CA PHE A 50 0.74 3.44 -1.72
C PHE A 50 -0.60 2.71 -1.70
N GLU A 51 -0.91 1.93 -2.74
CA GLU A 51 -2.17 1.20 -2.85
C GLU A 51 -2.30 0.12 -1.75
N VAL A 52 -1.23 -0.63 -1.46
CA VAL A 52 -1.20 -1.58 -0.33
C VAL A 52 -1.50 -0.88 0.98
N PHE A 53 -0.89 0.28 1.20
CA PHE A 53 -1.12 1.10 2.39
C PHE A 53 -2.58 1.58 2.49
N VAL A 54 -3.13 2.17 1.41
CA VAL A 54 -4.51 2.67 1.40
C VAL A 54 -5.52 1.54 1.59
N CYS A 55 -5.31 0.40 0.96
CA CYS A 55 -6.16 -0.78 1.12
C CYS A 55 -6.20 -1.24 2.58
N GLN A 56 -5.06 -1.25 3.28
CA GLN A 56 -4.99 -1.57 4.70
C GLN A 56 -5.75 -0.55 5.57
N ILE A 57 -5.65 0.74 5.27
CA ILE A 57 -6.41 1.78 5.99
C ILE A 57 -7.91 1.60 5.78
N TYR A 58 -8.36 1.29 4.55
CA TYR A 58 -9.77 1.02 4.27
C TYR A 58 -10.27 -0.25 4.96
N ALA A 59 -9.46 -1.32 4.97
CA ALA A 59 -9.81 -2.55 5.69
C ALA A 59 -9.98 -2.27 7.19
N TYR A 60 -9.07 -1.48 7.77
CA TYR A 60 -9.15 -1.09 9.17
C TYR A 60 -10.39 -0.23 9.47
N SER A 61 -10.70 0.77 8.63
CA SER A 61 -11.90 1.59 8.84
C SER A 61 -13.17 0.76 8.75
N LEU A 62 -13.28 -0.13 7.75
CA LEU A 62 -14.41 -1.05 7.63
C LEU A 62 -14.54 -1.96 8.86
N GLN A 63 -13.42 -2.51 9.35
CA GLN A 63 -13.44 -3.36 10.53
C GLN A 63 -13.88 -2.58 11.79
N GLN A 64 -13.39 -1.36 11.97
CA GLN A 64 -13.79 -0.51 13.10
C GLN A 64 -15.27 -0.13 13.03
N ASP A 65 -15.77 0.21 11.83
CA ASP A 65 -17.17 0.55 11.62
C ASP A 65 -18.09 -0.63 11.93
N LEU A 66 -17.73 -1.85 11.51
CA LEU A 66 -18.47 -3.06 11.81
C LEU A 66 -18.43 -3.44 13.29
N SER A 67 -17.29 -3.24 13.95
CA SER A 67 -17.08 -3.71 15.34
C SER A 67 -17.66 -2.76 16.38
N PHE A 68 -17.53 -1.45 16.16
CA PHE A 68 -17.86 -0.43 17.15
C PHE A 68 -19.03 0.46 16.75
N GLY A 69 -19.40 0.49 15.45
CA GLY A 69 -20.45 1.38 14.94
C GLY A 69 -20.06 2.84 15.11
N GLY A 70 -19.50 3.46 14.06
CA GLY A 70 -18.91 4.79 14.22
C GLY A 70 -18.75 5.62 12.94
N ALA A 71 -19.36 5.20 11.83
CA ALA A 71 -19.30 5.90 10.56
C ALA A 71 -19.94 7.30 10.68
N ARG A 72 -19.13 8.27 11.10
CA ARG A 72 -19.53 9.67 11.22
C ARG A 72 -19.07 10.39 9.98
N TYR A 73 -20.00 11.05 9.29
CA TYR A 73 -19.66 11.93 8.20
C TYR A 73 -18.65 12.98 8.68
N ILE A 74 -17.44 12.96 8.13
CA ILE A 74 -16.45 14.01 8.30
C ILE A 74 -16.64 14.94 7.12
N GLY A 75 -17.19 16.13 7.38
CA GLY A 75 -17.38 17.14 6.35
C GLY A 75 -16.04 17.51 5.74
N THR A 76 -15.81 17.10 4.49
CA THR A 76 -14.72 17.62 3.67
C THR A 76 -15.11 19.04 3.30
N GLY A 77 -14.60 20.03 4.05
CA GLY A 77 -14.87 21.44 3.78
C GLY A 77 -14.49 21.82 2.34
N ARG A 78 -15.09 22.89 1.82
CA ARG A 78 -14.77 23.47 0.49
C ARG A 78 -13.42 24.20 0.45
N GLY A 79 -12.53 23.94 1.40
CA GLY A 79 -11.19 24.53 1.47
C GLY A 79 -10.16 23.66 0.77
N PHE A 80 -9.12 24.27 0.21
CA PHE A 80 -7.93 23.52 -0.21
C PHE A 80 -7.38 22.78 1.01
N ALA A 81 -6.94 21.53 0.83
CA ALA A 81 -6.36 20.70 1.88
C ALA A 81 -4.95 21.20 2.30
N THR A 82 -4.88 22.42 2.83
CA THR A 82 -3.66 23.09 3.30
C THR A 82 -3.58 23.15 4.83
N ALA A 83 -4.59 22.65 5.54
CA ALA A 83 -4.56 22.60 7.00
C ALA A 83 -3.46 21.64 7.48
N ARG A 84 -2.39 22.20 8.05
CA ARG A 84 -1.31 21.43 8.67
C ARG A 84 -1.87 20.74 9.91
N MET A 85 -1.93 19.41 9.89
CA MET A 85 -2.16 18.63 11.11
C MET A 85 -0.83 18.49 11.85
N PRO A 86 -0.83 18.60 13.19
CA PRO A 86 0.38 18.38 13.97
C PRO A 86 0.85 16.93 13.84
N PHE A 87 2.17 16.72 13.78
CA PHE A 87 2.81 15.41 13.63
C PHE A 87 2.20 14.35 14.56
N GLY A 88 2.03 14.66 15.84
CA GLY A 88 1.52 13.69 16.83
C GLY A 88 0.11 13.19 16.51
N VAL A 89 -0.77 14.05 15.98
CA VAL A 89 -2.12 13.66 15.57
C VAL A 89 -2.09 12.81 14.30
N LEU A 90 -1.22 13.14 13.35
CA LEU A 90 -1.09 12.37 12.12
C LEU A 90 -0.45 11.00 12.38
N TYR A 91 0.63 10.97 13.15
CA TYR A 91 1.31 9.75 13.56
C TYR A 91 0.38 8.84 14.35
N SER A 92 -0.33 9.35 15.36
CA SER A 92 -1.28 8.53 16.14
C SER A 92 -2.39 7.91 15.30
N ARG A 93 -2.88 8.61 14.26
CA ARG A 93 -3.88 8.07 13.32
C ARG A 93 -3.36 6.90 12.50
N PHE A 94 -2.11 6.97 12.04
CA PHE A 94 -1.51 5.91 11.22
C PHE A 94 -0.78 4.83 12.03
N ALA A 95 -0.44 5.11 13.28
CA ALA A 95 0.35 4.24 14.15
C ALA A 95 -0.30 2.86 14.31
N SER A 96 -1.53 2.80 14.80
CA SER A 96 -2.25 1.54 15.00
C SER A 96 -2.56 0.80 13.68
N PRO A 97 -3.23 1.40 12.68
CA PRO A 97 -3.70 0.66 11.52
C PRO A 97 -2.61 0.26 10.51
N SER A 98 -1.45 0.95 10.52
CA SER A 98 -0.40 0.74 9.51
C SER A 98 0.98 0.48 10.12
N ILE A 99 1.53 1.41 10.91
CA ILE A 99 2.94 1.35 11.34
C ILE A 99 3.18 0.18 12.30
N TYR A 100 2.36 0.06 13.34
CA TYR A 100 2.50 -1.00 14.36
C TYR A 100 2.17 -2.38 13.78
N LEU A 101 1.12 -2.47 12.97
CA LEU A 101 0.79 -3.71 12.26
C LEU A 101 1.94 -4.12 11.34
N GLY A 102 2.43 -3.20 10.51
CA GLY A 102 3.54 -3.43 9.59
C GLY A 102 4.81 -3.86 10.33
N ALA A 103 5.19 -3.17 11.41
CA ALA A 103 6.36 -3.52 12.21
C ALA A 103 6.25 -4.91 12.84
N ARG A 104 5.07 -5.28 13.36
CA ARG A 104 4.82 -6.63 13.89
C ARG A 104 4.95 -7.70 12.80
N LEU A 105 4.36 -7.46 11.64
CA LEU A 105 4.43 -8.38 10.50
C LEU A 105 5.86 -8.46 9.94
N LEU A 106 6.63 -7.38 9.94
CA LEU A 106 8.05 -7.40 9.56
C LEU A 106 8.89 -8.27 10.49
N MET A 107 8.66 -8.22 11.80
CA MET A 107 9.35 -9.11 12.73
C MET A 107 9.03 -10.58 12.47
N MET A 108 7.75 -10.90 12.20
CA MET A 108 7.34 -12.25 11.83
C MET A 108 7.95 -12.69 10.48
N LEU A 109 7.99 -11.80 9.50
CA LEU A 109 8.59 -12.05 8.20
C LEU A 109 10.10 -12.28 8.31
N LEU A 110 10.80 -11.46 9.11
CA LEU A 110 12.24 -11.60 9.35
C LEU A 110 12.54 -12.97 9.94
N PHE A 111 11.81 -13.38 10.97
CA PHE A 111 11.93 -14.72 11.53
C PHE A 111 11.65 -15.81 10.47
N GLY A 112 10.58 -15.65 9.68
CA GLY A 112 10.26 -16.55 8.57
C GLY A 112 11.39 -16.67 7.56
N THR A 113 12.03 -15.55 7.19
CA THR A 113 13.10 -15.53 6.19
C THR A 113 14.41 -16.14 6.68
N LEU A 114 14.69 -16.04 7.98
CA LEU A 114 15.87 -16.67 8.60
C LEU A 114 15.70 -18.18 8.72
N THR A 115 14.48 -18.65 8.96
CA THR A 115 14.18 -20.08 9.15
C THR A 115 13.96 -20.81 7.83
N VAL A 116 13.28 -20.19 6.87
CA VAL A 116 12.99 -20.74 5.55
C VAL A 116 13.19 -19.65 4.51
N TRP A 117 14.29 -19.73 3.77
CA TRP A 117 14.54 -18.81 2.68
C TRP A 117 13.83 -19.26 1.40
N GLY A 118 13.22 -18.31 0.69
CA GLY A 118 12.60 -18.53 -0.61
C GLY A 118 12.34 -17.21 -1.33
N TYR A 119 12.55 -17.16 -2.65
CA TYR A 119 12.43 -15.93 -3.44
C TYR A 119 11.02 -15.33 -3.39
N TRP A 120 9.99 -16.16 -3.20
CA TRP A 120 8.59 -15.73 -3.08
C TRP A 120 8.35 -14.81 -1.86
N LEU A 121 9.18 -14.89 -0.81
CA LEU A 121 9.06 -14.02 0.36
C LEU A 121 9.38 -12.55 0.07
N LEU A 122 10.09 -12.25 -1.03
CA LEU A 122 10.38 -10.88 -1.45
C LEU A 122 9.11 -10.05 -1.65
N TRP A 123 8.01 -10.68 -2.10
CA TRP A 123 6.71 -10.03 -2.22
C TRP A 123 6.23 -9.45 -0.87
N PHE A 124 6.37 -10.22 0.20
CA PHE A 124 5.98 -9.78 1.54
C PHE A 124 6.92 -8.74 2.10
N TRP A 125 8.21 -8.80 1.77
CA TRP A 125 9.13 -7.71 2.13
C TRP A 125 8.68 -6.39 1.52
N VAL A 126 8.39 -6.36 0.23
CA VAL A 126 7.95 -5.14 -0.46
C VAL A 126 6.60 -4.64 0.08
N SER A 127 5.60 -5.52 0.20
CA SER A 127 4.25 -5.11 0.64
C SER A 127 4.18 -4.70 2.11
N ILE A 128 4.89 -5.38 3.01
CA ILE A 128 4.85 -5.04 4.45
C ILE A 128 5.71 -3.81 4.74
N THR A 129 6.87 -3.65 4.09
CA THR A 129 7.66 -2.39 4.23
C THR A 129 6.87 -1.17 3.74
N ALA A 130 6.02 -1.34 2.72
CA ALA A 130 5.11 -0.27 2.29
C ALA A 130 4.20 0.23 3.42
N LEU A 131 3.72 -0.65 4.31
CA LEU A 131 2.85 -0.24 5.43
C LEU A 131 3.56 0.66 6.44
N CYS A 132 4.86 0.47 6.64
CA CYS A 132 5.65 1.27 7.57
C CYS A 132 6.11 2.59 6.94
N ILE A 133 6.47 2.59 5.66
CA ILE A 133 7.16 3.71 5.02
C ILE A 133 6.20 4.68 4.31
N SER A 134 5.05 4.19 3.81
CA SER A 134 4.11 5.01 3.01
C SER A 134 3.63 6.29 3.68
N PRO A 135 3.31 6.33 5.00
CA PRO A 135 2.91 7.58 5.66
C PRO A 135 3.94 8.71 5.49
N PHE A 136 5.24 8.36 5.49
CA PHE A 136 6.34 9.31 5.42
C PHE A 136 6.67 9.72 3.98
N ILE A 137 6.66 8.77 3.03
CA ILE A 137 6.96 9.05 1.62
C ILE A 137 5.88 9.93 0.98
N PHE A 138 4.61 9.65 1.24
CA PHE A 138 3.50 10.30 0.55
C PHE A 138 2.95 11.53 1.27
N ASN A 139 3.42 11.81 2.49
CA ASN A 139 3.09 13.03 3.22
C ASN A 139 4.29 13.63 3.99
N PRO A 140 5.42 13.91 3.29
CA PRO A 140 6.66 14.30 3.95
C PRO A 140 6.55 15.64 4.69
N HIS A 141 5.76 16.59 4.16
CA HIS A 141 5.62 17.92 4.76
C HIS A 141 4.88 17.94 6.10
N GLN A 142 4.09 16.91 6.42
CA GLN A 142 3.41 16.79 7.71
C GLN A 142 4.15 15.89 8.70
N PHE A 143 5.15 15.15 8.23
CA PHE A 143 5.99 14.24 9.03
C PHE A 143 7.42 14.75 9.26
N ALA A 144 7.76 15.94 8.76
CA ALA A 144 9.04 16.62 8.94
C ALA A 144 9.04 17.58 10.15
#